data_AF-J9EJU4-F1
#
_entry.id   AF-J9EJU4-F1
#
_cell.length_a   1.000
_cell.length_b   1.000
_cell.length_c   1.000
_cell.angle_alpha   90.00
_cell.angle_beta   90.00
_cell.angle_gamma   90.00
#
_symmetry.space_group_name_H-M   'P 1'
#
loop_
_entity.id
_entity.type
_entity.pdbx_description
1 polymer ?
#
loop_
_entity_poly.entity_id
_entity_poly.type
_entity_poly.pdbx_seq_one_letter_code
_entity_poly.pdbx_strand_id
1 'polypeptide(L)'
;MPVLLTDLFIPSVAEIAAISIDVWLLGENVDGQRLLVTTDICRKSISVQDLQPLMRIRFVKVGPICKNKYVRFIQNFSQCE
;
A
#
# COMPACT_ATOMS: atom_id res chain seq x y z
N MET A 1 -3.60 6.67 18.15
CA MET A 1 -2.28 5.99 18.24
C MET A 1 -1.92 5.42 16.87
N PRO A 2 -0.65 5.35 16.41
CA PRO A 2 -0.35 4.71 15.12
C PRO A 2 -0.72 3.22 15.17
N VAL A 3 -1.30 2.72 14.08
CA VAL A 3 -1.70 1.32 13.95
C VAL A 3 -0.50 0.51 13.45
N LEU A 4 -0.38 -0.71 13.95
CA LEU A 4 0.63 -1.65 13.50
C LEU A 4 0.09 -2.40 12.28
N LEU A 5 0.65 -2.11 11.10
CA LEU A 5 0.32 -2.86 9.89
C LEU A 5 1.24 -4.07 9.82
N THR A 6 0.70 -5.25 10.13
CA THR A 6 1.41 -6.52 10.04
C THR A 6 1.28 -7.14 8.66
N ASP A 7 0.05 -7.10 8.13
CA ASP A 7 -0.35 -7.83 6.93
C ASP A 7 -1.15 -6.93 5.98
N LEU A 8 -0.93 -7.11 4.69
CA LEU A 8 -1.66 -6.46 3.61
C LEU A 8 -1.99 -7.47 2.53
N PHE A 9 -3.28 -7.63 2.24
CA PHE A 9 -3.74 -8.49 1.15
C PHE A 9 -4.48 -7.65 0.11
N ILE A 10 -4.04 -7.75 -1.14
CA ILE A 10 -4.70 -7.12 -2.29
C ILE A 10 -5.05 -8.23 -3.28
N PRO A 11 -6.35 -8.50 -3.52
CA PRO A 11 -6.76 -9.51 -4.49
C PRO A 11 -6.31 -9.12 -5.90
N SER A 12 -6.14 -10.12 -6.78
CA SER A 12 -5.84 -9.87 -8.19
C SER A 12 -6.90 -8.99 -8.85
N VAL A 13 -6.49 -7.98 -9.62
CA VAL A 13 -7.38 -7.06 -10.33
C VAL A 13 -7.02 -7.06 -11.81
N ALA A 14 -7.89 -7.61 -12.65
CA ALA A 14 -7.63 -7.81 -14.08
C ALA A 14 -7.42 -6.49 -14.86
N GLU A 15 -8.03 -5.39 -14.41
CA GLU A 15 -8.03 -4.09 -15.10
C GLU A 15 -6.76 -3.26 -14.86
N ILE A 16 -5.93 -3.64 -13.88
CA ILE A 16 -4.72 -2.91 -13.52
C ILE A 16 -3.51 -3.75 -13.87
N ALA A 17 -2.63 -3.22 -14.73
CA ALA A 17 -1.42 -3.93 -15.14
C ALA A 17 -0.34 -3.92 -14.05
N ALA A 18 -0.28 -2.87 -13.23
CA ALA A 18 0.77 -2.73 -12.24
C ALA A 18 0.33 -1.84 -11.09
N ILE A 19 0.78 -2.12 -9.86
CA ILE A 19 0.52 -1.28 -8.69
C ILE A 19 1.78 -1.01 -7.89
N SER A 20 1.81 0.14 -7.22
CA SER A 20 2.72 0.43 -6.11
C SER A 20 1.95 0.51 -4.80
N ILE A 21 2.61 0.08 -3.73
CA ILE A 21 2.15 0.23 -2.35
C ILE A 21 3.17 1.11 -1.64
N ASP A 22 2.72 2.28 -1.23
CA ASP A 22 3.51 3.27 -0.50
C ASP A 22 2.90 3.48 0.89
N VAL A 23 3.72 3.66 1.92
CA VAL A 23 3.28 3.81 3.32
C VAL A 23 4.01 4.93 4.03
N TRP A 24 3.37 5.56 5.00
CA TRP A 24 3.98 6.57 5.87
C TRP A 24 3.25 6.74 7.20
N LEU A 25 3.95 7.31 8.19
CA LEU A 25 3.44 7.67 9.50
C LEU A 25 3.12 9.17 9.59
N LEU A 26 4.05 10.04 9.16
CA LEU A 26 3.93 11.50 9.31
C LEU A 26 3.43 12.17 8.03
N GLY A 27 3.94 11.75 6.87
CA GLY A 27 3.51 12.27 5.58
C GLY A 27 4.30 11.66 4.42
N GLU A 28 3.69 11.58 3.24
CA GLU A 28 4.30 10.98 2.04
C GLU A 28 5.69 11.58 1.70
N ASN A 29 5.87 12.89 1.92
CA ASN A 29 7.15 13.58 1.66
C ASN A 29 8.14 13.55 2.83
N VAL A 30 7.73 13.06 4.01
CA VAL A 30 8.54 13.06 5.24
C VAL A 30 9.18 11.71 5.45
N ASP A 31 8.35 10.66 5.42
CA ASP A 31 8.72 9.29 5.74
C ASP A 31 8.02 8.29 4.81
N GLY A 32 7.66 8.72 3.60
CA GLY A 32 7.12 7.88 2.56
C GLY A 32 8.09 6.77 2.18
N GLN A 33 7.64 5.52 2.36
CA GLN A 33 8.38 4.34 1.95
C GLN A 33 7.56 3.51 0.96
N ARG A 34 8.20 3.11 -0.13
CA ARG A 34 7.64 2.16 -1.08
C ARG A 34 7.87 0.74 -0.57
N LEU A 35 6.79 0.03 -0.23
CA LEU A 35 6.86 -1.35 0.23
C LEU A 35 6.97 -2.34 -0.94
N LEU A 36 6.20 -2.11 -2.00
CA LEU A 36 6.13 -3.04 -3.12
C LEU A 36 5.79 -2.34 -4.42
N VAL A 37 6.33 -2.89 -5.50
CA VAL A 37 5.94 -2.64 -6.88
C VAL A 37 5.72 -3.98 -7.55
N THR A 38 4.59 -4.17 -8.22
CA THR A 38 4.36 -5.36 -9.04
C THR A 38 3.61 -5.02 -10.31
N THR A 39 3.91 -5.75 -11.38
CA THR A 39 3.30 -5.66 -12.71
C THR A 39 2.44 -6.89 -13.05
N ASP A 40 2.17 -7.74 -12.05
CA ASP A 40 1.46 -9.01 -12.26
C ASP A 40 0.20 -9.13 -11.39
N ILE A 41 -0.31 -7.99 -10.88
CA ILE A 41 -1.53 -7.92 -10.06
C ILE A 41 -2.78 -8.42 -10.83
N CYS A 42 -2.76 -8.35 -12.16
CA CYS A 42 -3.82 -8.89 -13.00
C CYS A 42 -3.88 -10.42 -13.01
N ARG A 43 -2.80 -11.10 -12.59
CA ARG A 43 -2.68 -12.56 -12.59
C ARG A 43 -2.56 -13.17 -11.20
N LYS A 44 -2.04 -12.41 -10.24
CA LYS A 44 -1.72 -12.91 -8.90
C LYS A 44 -2.11 -11.90 -7.83
N SER A 45 -2.80 -12.37 -6.80
CA SER A 45 -3.03 -11.60 -5.58
C SER A 45 -1.73 -11.31 -4.86
N ILE A 46 -1.66 -10.17 -4.19
CA ILE A 46 -0.51 -9.76 -3.39
C ILE A 46 -0.83 -10.03 -1.94
N SER A 47 0.05 -10.76 -1.26
CA SER A 47 0.08 -10.90 0.18
C SER A 47 1.42 -10.40 0.68
N VAL A 48 1.41 -9.33 1.47
CA VAL A 48 2.58 -8.86 2.21
C VAL A 48 2.33 -9.22 3.66
N GLN A 49 3.22 -10.03 4.23
CA GLN A 49 3.15 -10.51 5.61
C GLN A 49 4.43 -10.10 6.33
N ASP A 50 4.37 -10.07 7.66
CA ASP A 50 5.52 -9.81 8.52
C ASP A 50 6.29 -8.56 8.10
N LEU A 51 5.59 -7.45 7.86
CA LEU A 51 6.23 -6.17 7.52
C LEU A 51 7.19 -5.74 8.63
N GLN A 52 8.47 -6.06 8.44
CA GLN A 52 9.56 -5.78 9.37
C GLN A 52 10.43 -4.60 8.93
N PRO A 53 10.91 -3.77 9.87
CA PRO A 53 10.56 -3.77 11.29
C PRO A 53 9.10 -3.31 11.47
N LEU A 54 8.34 -3.96 12.38
CA LEU A 54 6.94 -3.69 12.70
C LEU A 54 6.54 -2.22 12.41
N MET A 55 6.00 -2.00 11.21
CA MET A 55 5.88 -0.66 10.67
C MET A 55 4.70 0.05 11.32
N ARG A 56 4.98 1.07 12.14
CA ARG A 56 3.94 2.00 12.62
C ARG A 56 3.48 2.84 11.43
N ILE A 57 2.34 2.49 10.85
CA ILE A 57 1.81 3.13 9.65
C ILE A 57 0.49 3.81 9.98
N ARG A 58 0.26 5.00 9.41
CA ARG A 58 -1.06 5.66 9.45
C ARG A 58 -1.72 5.69 8.08
N PHE A 59 -0.92 5.72 7.03
CA PHE A 59 -1.42 5.89 5.68
C PHE A 59 -0.78 4.84 4.77
N VAL A 60 -1.64 4.18 3.99
CA VAL A 60 -1.24 3.30 2.90
C VAL A 60 -1.82 3.87 1.62
N LYS A 61 -0.99 4.01 0.59
CA LYS A 61 -1.37 4.42 -0.76
C LYS A 61 -1.16 3.26 -1.71
N VAL A 62 -2.25 2.84 -2.33
CA VAL A 62 -2.23 1.87 -3.42
C VAL A 62 -2.66 2.60 -4.69
N GLY A 63 -1.85 2.47 -5.74
CA GLY A 63 -2.16 3.08 -7.02
C GLY A 63 -1.50 2.40 -8.20
N PRO A 64 -2.08 2.54 -9.40
CA PRO A 64 -1.54 1.92 -10.60
C PRO A 64 -0.22 2.58 -11.02
N ILE A 65 0.71 1.78 -11.52
CA ILE A 65 1.95 2.27 -12.15
C ILE A 65 1.66 2.46 -13.64
N CYS A 66 0.89 3.50 -13.96
CA CYS A 66 0.66 3.92 -15.33
C CYS A 66 0.87 5.42 -15.41
N LYS A 67 1.63 5.87 -16.43
CA LYS A 67 2.16 7.24 -16.52
C LYS A 67 1.09 8.35 -16.49
N ASN A 68 -0.19 8.05 -16.77
CA ASN A 68 -1.22 9.09 -17.00
C ASN A 68 -2.56 8.90 -16.24
N LYS A 69 -2.73 7.93 -15.35
CA LYS A 69 -3.97 7.77 -14.55
C LYS A 69 -3.66 7.25 -13.16
N TYR A 70 -3.51 8.16 -12.19
CA TYR A 70 -3.29 7.82 -10.79
C TYR A 70 -4.63 7.63 -10.09
N VAL A 71 -5.08 6.39 -9.93
CA VAL A 71 -6.14 6.10 -8.95
C VAL A 71 -5.45 5.98 -7.59
N ARG A 72 -5.75 6.91 -6.68
CA ARG A 72 -5.11 7.01 -5.38
C ARG A 72 -6.09 6.56 -4.31
N PHE A 73 -5.89 5.37 -3.76
CA PHE A 73 -6.60 4.94 -2.56
C PHE A 73 -5.69 5.20 -1.36
N ILE A 74 -6.05 6.19 -0.52
CA ILE A 74 -5.41 6.40 0.78
C ILE A 74 -6.35 5.83 1.83
N GLN A 75 -5.91 4.81 2.54
CA GLN A 75 -6.61 4.34 3.73
C GLN A 75 -5.95 4.93 4.97
N ASN A 76 -6.72 5.66 5.77
CA ASN A 76 -6.27 6.17 7.07
C ASN A 76 -6.57 5.12 8.13
N PHE A 77 -5.51 4.59 8.72
CA PHE A 77 -5.61 3.71 9.87
C PHE A 77 -5.61 4.57 11.14
N SER A 78 -6.67 5.36 11.32
CA SER A 78 -7.05 5.91 12.62
C SER A 78 -7.90 4.85 13.31
N GLN A 79 -7.46 4.39 14.48
CA GLN A 79 -8.16 3.38 15.31
C GLN A 79 -9.68 3.47 15.16
N CYS A 80 -10.30 2.41 14.66
CA CYS A 80 -11.70 2.14 14.97
C CYS A 80 -11.77 1.96 16.50
N GLU A 81 -12.64 2.73 17.16
CA GLU A 81 -13.07 2.45 18.54
C GLU A 81 -13.74 1.08 18.64
#